data_AF-A0A2M8G4Q7-F1
#
_entry.id   AF-A0A2M8G4Q7-F1
#
_cell.length_a   1.000
_cell.length_b   1.000
_cell.length_c   1.000
_cell.angle_alpha   90.00
_cell.angle_beta   90.00
_cell.angle_gamma   90.00
#
_symmetry.space_group_name_H-M   'P 1'
#
loop_
_entity.id
_entity.type
_entity.pdbx_description
1 polymer ?
#
loop_
_entity_poly.entity_id
_entity_poly.type
_entity_poly.pdbx_seq_one_letter_code
_entity_poly.pdbx_strand_id
1 'polypeptide(L)'
;MITDFSSWRNRQYQKQTQAKMILDDDEVLSGPLPENLSQNYNYAFRRDDWFLGRQLKHGETAAVWLVRYLQPKSGRWVGQVHERFESPLQVEYLKWPRIIHKRKITISQFIDRLNYYSGLRAEEIGHFSLFGLLVYPPVKFMKNYFWHLGFLDGLPGLIMAFMMSLHSFWVRVKVYEKTR
;
A
#
# COMPACT_ATOMS: atom_id res chain seq x y z
N MET A 1 8.49 0.06 17.47
CA MET A 1 8.11 -0.04 16.04
C MET A 1 6.91 -0.97 15.97
N ILE A 2 5.82 -0.60 15.28
CA ILE A 2 4.61 -1.44 15.20
C ILE A 2 4.93 -2.62 14.28
N THR A 3 4.87 -3.83 14.82
CA THR A 3 5.13 -5.08 14.09
C THR A 3 3.87 -5.67 13.45
N ASP A 4 2.70 -5.38 14.02
CA ASP A 4 1.39 -5.75 13.48
C ASP A 4 0.48 -4.53 13.45
N PHE A 5 0.39 -3.92 12.27
CA PHE A 5 -0.45 -2.76 12.04
C PHE A 5 -1.93 -3.12 12.26
N SER A 6 -2.34 -4.35 11.92
CA SER A 6 -3.76 -4.74 11.87
C SER A 6 -4.35 -4.88 13.26
N SER A 7 -3.59 -5.50 14.16
CA SER A 7 -3.93 -5.54 15.57
C SER A 7 -4.02 -4.15 16.17
N TRP A 8 -3.14 -3.22 15.80
CA TRP A 8 -3.21 -1.85 16.29
C TRP A 8 -4.45 -1.12 15.76
N ARG A 9 -4.73 -1.19 14.45
CA ARG A 9 -5.93 -0.58 13.84
C ARG A 9 -7.22 -1.14 14.41
N ASN A 10 -7.29 -2.46 14.60
CA ASN A 10 -8.47 -3.13 15.16
C ASN A 10 -8.79 -2.64 16.58
N ARG A 11 -7.78 -2.46 17.43
CA ARG A 11 -7.99 -1.93 18.80
C ARG A 11 -8.58 -0.53 18.81
N GLN A 12 -8.19 0.32 17.85
CA GLN A 12 -8.74 1.67 17.73
C GLN A 12 -10.14 1.64 17.10
N TYR A 13 -10.32 0.80 16.08
CA TYR A 13 -11.57 0.68 15.34
C TYR A 13 -12.72 0.13 16.20
N GLN A 14 -12.46 -0.85 17.08
CA GLN A 14 -13.47 -1.42 17.98
C GLN A 14 -14.09 -0.40 18.95
N LYS A 15 -13.39 0.70 19.23
CA LYS A 15 -13.88 1.78 20.11
C LYS A 15 -14.78 2.78 19.39
N GLN A 16 -14.90 2.69 18.06
CA GLN A 16 -15.67 3.64 17.27
C GLN A 16 -17.18 3.35 17.39
N THR A 17 -17.94 4.41 17.69
CA THR A 17 -19.41 4.40 17.79
C THR A 17 -20.09 5.00 16.57
N GLN A 18 -19.34 5.73 15.74
CA GLN A 18 -19.81 6.40 14.54
C GLN A 18 -18.88 6.08 13.37
N ALA A 19 -19.38 6.31 12.16
CA ALA A 19 -18.58 6.14 10.96
C ALA A 19 -17.39 7.10 10.97
N LYS A 20 -16.21 6.60 10.59
CA LYS A 20 -14.97 7.39 10.66
C LYS A 20 -14.08 7.15 9.46
N MET A 21 -13.49 8.25 8.99
CA MET A 21 -12.37 8.22 8.06
C MET A 21 -11.09 7.85 8.82
N ILE A 22 -10.45 6.78 8.40
CA ILE A 22 -9.13 6.34 8.87
C ILE A 22 -8.14 6.80 7.81
N LEU A 23 -7.11 7.56 8.19
CA LEU A 23 -6.00 7.97 7.30
C LEU A 23 -4.69 7.74 8.05
N ASP A 24 -3.63 7.45 7.30
CA ASP A 24 -2.27 7.44 7.82
C ASP A 24 -1.72 8.87 7.95
N ASP A 25 -0.67 9.06 8.76
CA ASP A 25 -0.08 10.39 9.04
C ASP A 25 0.42 11.14 7.79
N ASP A 26 0.70 10.41 6.71
CA ASP A 26 1.16 10.93 5.42
C ASP A 26 0.07 10.95 4.33
N GLU A 27 -1.17 10.63 4.70
CA GLU A 27 -2.36 10.64 3.84
C GLU A 27 -3.28 11.82 4.17
N VAL A 28 -3.76 12.52 3.14
CA VAL A 28 -4.70 13.65 3.28
C VAL A 28 -5.81 13.53 2.24
N LEU A 29 -7.05 13.87 2.58
CA LEU A 29 -8.14 13.94 1.61
C LEU A 29 -8.01 15.17 0.71
N SER A 30 -8.25 14.99 -0.58
CA SER A 30 -8.19 16.07 -1.58
C SER A 30 -9.35 17.07 -1.50
N GLY A 31 -10.36 16.79 -0.67
CA GLY A 31 -11.59 17.57 -0.57
C GLY A 31 -12.53 17.01 0.51
N PRO A 32 -13.68 17.67 0.73
CA PRO A 32 -14.68 17.21 1.70
C PRO A 32 -15.29 15.87 1.29
N LEU A 33 -15.71 15.09 2.29
CA LEU A 33 -16.53 13.90 2.05
C LEU A 33 -17.92 14.32 1.55
N PRO A 34 -18.58 13.50 0.71
CA PRO A 34 -19.98 13.72 0.35
C PRO A 34 -20.86 13.74 1.61
N GLU A 35 -21.84 14.64 1.64
CA GLU A 35 -22.71 14.83 2.81
C GLU A 35 -23.64 13.63 3.07
N ASN A 36 -24.02 12.90 2.02
CA ASN A 36 -25.03 11.84 2.07
C ASN A 36 -24.43 10.45 1.82
N LEU A 37 -23.44 10.05 2.62
CA LEU A 37 -22.94 8.67 2.59
C LEU A 37 -23.90 7.74 3.36
N SER A 38 -24.44 6.75 2.65
CA SER A 38 -25.25 5.68 3.24
C SER A 38 -24.48 4.89 4.30
N GLN A 39 -25.17 4.55 5.40
CA GLN A 39 -24.64 3.73 6.49
C GLN A 39 -24.57 2.23 6.14
N ASN A 40 -25.10 1.82 5.00
CA ASN A 40 -25.11 0.42 4.57
C ASN A 40 -23.80 0.00 3.88
N TYR A 41 -22.89 0.94 3.63
CA TYR A 41 -21.65 0.70 2.90
C TYR A 41 -20.43 1.22 3.65
N ASN A 42 -19.31 0.53 3.46
CA ASN A 42 -17.99 1.12 3.66
C ASN A 42 -17.52 1.75 2.34
N TYR A 43 -16.65 2.74 2.40
CA TYR A 43 -16.20 3.44 1.19
C TYR A 43 -14.69 3.32 0.98
N ALA A 44 -14.35 2.98 -0.25
CA ALA A 44 -13.01 3.00 -0.78
C ALA A 44 -12.76 4.25 -1.61
N PHE A 45 -11.55 4.78 -1.47
CA PHE A 45 -11.12 5.98 -2.16
C PHE A 45 -9.88 5.67 -2.99
N ARG A 46 -9.77 6.32 -4.15
CA ARG A 46 -8.56 6.23 -4.96
C ARG A 46 -7.42 6.98 -4.27
N ARG A 47 -6.25 6.36 -4.19
CA ARG A 47 -5.03 6.99 -3.70
C ARG A 47 -4.21 7.55 -4.86
N ASP A 48 -3.76 8.79 -4.70
CA ASP A 48 -2.84 9.49 -5.58
C ASP A 48 -1.47 9.59 -4.86
N ASP A 49 -0.53 8.73 -5.24
CA ASP A 49 0.82 8.68 -4.68
C ASP A 49 1.72 9.79 -5.27
N TRP A 50 2.49 10.44 -4.40
CA TRP A 50 3.54 11.39 -4.79
C TRP A 50 4.91 10.88 -4.38
N PHE A 51 5.85 10.94 -5.32
CA PHE A 51 7.22 10.50 -5.13
C PHE A 51 8.20 11.49 -5.79
N LEU A 52 9.20 11.93 -5.03
CA LEU A 52 10.22 12.90 -5.48
C LEU A 52 9.62 14.13 -6.20
N GLY A 53 8.60 14.73 -5.60
CA GLY A 53 7.96 15.95 -6.12
C GLY A 53 7.02 15.74 -7.30
N ARG A 54 6.82 14.50 -7.78
CA ARG A 54 5.90 14.18 -8.89
C ARG A 54 4.79 13.25 -8.44
N GLN A 55 3.58 13.52 -8.93
CA GLN A 55 2.48 12.56 -8.82
C GLN A 55 2.77 11.36 -9.74
N LEU A 56 2.73 10.15 -9.18
CA LEU A 56 2.85 8.91 -9.95
C LEU A 56 1.49 8.55 -10.54
N LYS A 57 1.32 8.76 -11.84
CA LYS A 57 0.07 8.47 -12.57
C LYS A 57 0.10 7.10 -13.24
N HIS A 58 1.27 6.48 -13.30
CA HIS A 58 1.57 5.22 -13.97
C HIS A 58 2.30 4.28 -12.99
N GLY A 59 2.67 3.09 -13.46
CA GLY A 59 3.25 2.07 -12.59
C GLY A 59 2.24 1.43 -11.65
N GLU A 60 2.73 0.65 -10.67
CA GLU A 60 1.86 -0.12 -9.77
C GLU A 60 1.06 0.72 -8.77
N THR A 61 1.43 1.98 -8.55
CA THR A 61 0.74 2.88 -7.61
C THR A 61 -0.41 3.65 -8.25
N ALA A 62 -0.57 3.60 -9.58
CA ALA A 62 -1.50 4.46 -10.33
C ALA A 62 -2.99 4.28 -10.02
N ALA A 63 -3.38 3.07 -9.59
CA ALA A 63 -4.78 2.66 -9.46
C ALA A 63 -5.07 1.95 -8.12
N VAL A 64 -4.42 2.41 -7.05
CA VAL A 64 -4.63 1.86 -5.71
C VAL A 64 -5.93 2.40 -5.12
N TRP A 65 -6.78 1.50 -4.63
CA TRP A 65 -8.01 1.82 -3.90
C TRP A 65 -7.88 1.36 -2.45
N LEU A 66 -8.23 2.24 -1.52
CA LEU A 66 -8.13 1.98 -0.09
C LEU A 66 -9.48 2.17 0.58
N VAL A 67 -9.95 1.13 1.27
CA VAL A 67 -11.12 1.21 2.15
C VAL A 67 -10.75 2.02 3.38
N ARG A 68 -11.35 3.20 3.54
CA ARG A 68 -10.88 4.20 4.52
C ARG A 68 -12.00 4.91 5.26
N TYR A 69 -13.23 4.93 4.72
CA TYR A 69 -14.40 5.37 5.49
C TYR A 69 -15.21 4.15 5.90
N LEU A 70 -15.26 3.89 7.19
CA LEU A 70 -15.80 2.66 7.74
C LEU A 70 -16.97 2.94 8.65
N GLN A 71 -18.04 2.16 8.51
CA GLN A 71 -19.14 2.13 9.46
C GLN A 71 -18.68 1.48 10.77
N PRO A 72 -19.24 1.83 11.93
CA PRO A 72 -18.81 1.25 13.21
C PRO A 72 -19.14 -0.25 13.25
N LYS A 73 -18.20 -1.06 13.77
CA LYS A 73 -18.35 -2.53 13.91
C LYS A 73 -18.70 -3.27 12.61
N SER A 74 -18.41 -2.67 11.46
CA SER A 74 -18.67 -3.25 10.15
C SER A 74 -17.65 -4.31 9.73
N GLY A 75 -16.51 -4.45 10.39
CA GLY A 75 -15.48 -5.40 9.97
C GLY A 75 -14.22 -5.42 10.82
N ARG A 76 -13.12 -5.88 10.23
CA ARG A 76 -11.79 -5.93 10.87
C ARG A 76 -10.66 -5.82 9.83
N TRP A 77 -9.53 -5.29 10.25
CA TRP A 77 -8.28 -5.32 9.49
C TRP A 77 -7.60 -6.69 9.63
N VAL A 78 -7.08 -7.19 8.52
CA VAL A 78 -6.33 -8.46 8.45
C VAL A 78 -5.03 -8.27 7.67
N GLY A 79 -4.00 -9.05 8.03
CA GLY A 79 -2.68 -9.02 7.39
C GLY A 79 -1.68 -8.19 8.19
N GLN A 80 -0.42 -8.61 8.22
CA GLN A 80 0.60 -7.96 9.04
C GLN A 80 1.18 -6.69 8.40
N VAL A 81 1.35 -6.70 7.08
CA VAL A 81 1.96 -5.60 6.30
C VAL A 81 1.03 -5.04 5.24
N HIS A 82 0.43 -5.92 4.45
CA HIS A 82 -0.52 -5.54 3.40
C HIS A 82 -1.94 -5.65 3.95
N GLU A 83 -2.23 -4.81 4.94
CA GLU A 83 -3.51 -4.81 5.62
C GLU A 83 -4.66 -4.64 4.64
N ARG A 84 -5.70 -5.45 4.80
CA ARG A 84 -6.97 -5.31 4.11
C ARG A 84 -8.09 -5.25 5.14
N PHE A 85 -9.12 -4.47 4.85
CA PHE A 85 -10.31 -4.43 5.68
C PHE A 85 -11.30 -5.47 5.17
N GLU A 86 -11.61 -6.47 6.00
CA GLU A 86 -12.64 -7.48 5.73
C GLU A 86 -13.93 -7.08 6.41
N SER A 87 -15.03 -7.06 5.65
CA SER A 87 -16.34 -6.63 6.14
C SER A 87 -17.46 -7.41 5.46
N PRO A 88 -18.52 -7.81 6.19
CA PRO A 88 -19.78 -8.24 5.60
C PRO A 88 -20.54 -7.12 4.87
N LEU A 89 -20.28 -5.84 5.18
CA LEU A 89 -20.87 -4.73 4.43
C LEU A 89 -20.15 -4.57 3.09
N GLN A 90 -20.94 -4.30 2.05
CA GLN A 90 -20.40 -4.02 0.73
C GLN A 90 -19.54 -2.74 0.76
N VAL A 91 -18.51 -2.73 -0.09
CA VAL A 91 -17.63 -1.58 -0.29
C VAL A 91 -18.05 -0.83 -1.55
N GLU A 92 -18.35 0.46 -1.41
CA GLU A 92 -18.57 1.38 -2.52
C GLU A 92 -17.30 2.17 -2.87
N TYR A 93 -17.11 2.45 -4.14
CA TYR A 93 -15.90 3.10 -4.67
C TYR A 93 -16.18 4.56 -5.01
N LEU A 94 -15.69 5.47 -4.18
CA LEU A 94 -15.81 6.90 -4.39
C LEU A 94 -14.67 7.43 -5.25
N LYS A 95 -15.00 7.87 -6.47
CA LYS A 95 -14.03 8.47 -7.40
C LYS A 95 -13.51 9.83 -6.90
N TRP A 96 -14.25 10.50 -6.02
CA TRP A 96 -13.91 11.75 -5.38
C TRP A 96 -14.58 11.85 -3.99
N PRO A 97 -13.93 12.45 -2.97
CA PRO A 97 -12.55 12.95 -2.96
C PRO A 97 -11.52 11.82 -3.09
N ARG A 98 -10.24 12.16 -3.25
CA ARG A 98 -9.13 11.21 -3.36
C ARG A 98 -8.22 11.30 -2.13
N ILE A 99 -7.48 10.23 -1.88
CA ILE A 99 -6.44 10.21 -0.84
C ILE A 99 -5.13 10.63 -1.48
N ILE A 100 -4.59 11.76 -1.07
CA ILE A 100 -3.28 12.24 -1.48
C ILE A 100 -2.25 11.64 -0.52
N HIS A 101 -1.34 10.82 -1.04
CA HIS A 101 -0.25 10.23 -0.26
C HIS A 101 1.06 10.93 -0.58
N LYS A 102 1.49 11.82 0.32
CA LYS A 102 2.70 12.65 0.15
C LYS A 102 3.68 12.34 1.26
N ARG A 103 4.55 11.36 1.00
CA ARG A 103 5.63 10.97 1.92
C ARG A 103 6.71 12.04 1.94
N LYS A 104 6.87 12.73 3.07
CA LYS A 104 8.00 13.64 3.34
C LYS A 104 9.19 12.84 3.88
N ILE A 105 9.74 11.95 3.04
CA ILE A 105 10.87 11.08 3.42
C ILE A 105 12.04 11.23 2.45
N THR A 106 13.26 11.04 2.96
CA THR A 106 14.47 10.97 2.13
C THR A 106 14.57 9.61 1.41
N ILE A 107 15.43 9.51 0.40
CA ILE A 107 15.71 8.23 -0.27
C ILE A 107 16.27 7.20 0.70
N SER A 108 17.14 7.60 1.64
CA SER A 108 17.65 6.69 2.67
C SER A 108 16.51 6.10 3.49
N GLN A 109 15.62 6.95 4.01
CA GLN A 109 14.45 6.50 4.78
C GLN A 109 13.52 5.61 3.96
N PHE A 110 13.39 5.88 2.66
CA PHE A 110 12.61 5.03 1.77
C PHE A 110 13.24 3.65 1.61
N ILE A 111 14.56 3.58 1.40
CA ILE A 111 15.33 2.33 1.35
C ILE A 111 15.21 1.57 2.67
N ASP A 112 15.33 2.24 3.82
CA ASP A 112 15.19 1.62 5.14
C ASP A 112 13.80 0.99 5.32
N ARG A 113 12.75 1.66 4.85
CA ARG A 113 11.39 1.08 4.84
C ARG A 113 11.29 -0.13 3.92
N LEU A 114 11.80 -0.05 2.69
CA LEU A 114 11.80 -1.20 1.78
C LEU A 114 12.59 -2.37 2.36
N ASN A 115 13.69 -2.09 3.06
CA ASN A 115 14.46 -3.08 3.78
C ASN A 115 13.60 -3.72 4.90
N TYR A 116 12.94 -2.92 5.74
CA TYR A 116 12.04 -3.45 6.77
C TYR A 116 10.91 -4.31 6.18
N TYR A 117 10.16 -3.78 5.21
CA TYR A 117 9.03 -4.47 4.60
C TYR A 117 9.43 -5.73 3.84
N SER A 118 10.60 -5.75 3.21
CA SER A 118 11.08 -6.97 2.54
C SER A 118 11.35 -8.10 3.53
N GLY A 119 11.73 -7.80 4.77
CA GLY A 119 11.89 -8.79 5.84
C GLY A 119 10.57 -9.42 6.26
N LEU A 120 9.55 -8.59 6.49
CA LEU A 120 8.20 -9.06 6.83
C LEU A 120 7.59 -9.88 5.68
N ARG A 121 7.75 -9.41 4.43
CA ARG A 121 7.26 -10.16 3.27
C ARG A 121 7.99 -11.48 3.07
N ALA A 122 9.26 -11.57 3.47
CA ALA A 122 9.99 -12.84 3.45
C ALA A 122 9.39 -13.86 4.44
N GLU A 123 8.92 -13.42 5.61
CA GLU A 123 8.23 -14.28 6.58
C GLU A 123 6.93 -14.83 6.02
N GLU A 124 6.16 -13.99 5.32
CA GLU A 124 4.90 -14.41 4.69
C GLU A 124 5.12 -15.42 3.55
N ILE A 125 6.26 -15.37 2.84
CA ILE A 125 6.57 -16.33 1.76
C ILE A 125 7.05 -17.66 2.36
N GLY A 126 8.01 -17.63 3.29
CA GLY A 126 8.45 -18.80 4.06
C GLY A 126 9.19 -19.92 3.30
N HIS A 127 9.23 -19.90 1.97
CA HIS A 127 9.90 -20.92 1.15
C HIS A 127 10.76 -20.31 0.04
N PHE A 128 12.02 -20.75 -0.06
CA PHE A 128 12.96 -20.25 -1.06
C PHE A 128 12.69 -20.87 -2.45
N SER A 129 12.88 -20.06 -3.49
CA SER A 129 12.86 -20.50 -4.89
C SER A 129 13.94 -19.75 -5.68
N LEU A 130 14.90 -20.48 -6.25
CA LEU A 130 15.94 -19.90 -7.11
C LEU A 130 15.33 -19.27 -8.38
N PHE A 131 14.37 -19.97 -8.99
CA PHE A 131 13.60 -19.42 -10.11
C PHE A 131 12.90 -18.12 -9.70
N GLY A 132 12.30 -18.11 -8.50
CA GLY A 132 11.66 -16.93 -7.93
C GLY A 132 12.60 -15.74 -7.74
N LEU A 133 13.85 -15.99 -7.33
CA LEU A 133 14.90 -14.99 -7.15
C LEU A 133 15.35 -14.37 -8.48
N LEU A 134 15.55 -15.19 -9.52
CA LEU A 134 16.07 -14.74 -10.80
C LEU A 134 15.01 -14.06 -11.68
N VAL A 135 13.77 -14.54 -11.65
CA VAL A 135 12.74 -14.11 -12.61
C VAL A 135 11.87 -12.97 -12.08
N TYR A 136 11.47 -12.97 -10.81
CA TYR A 136 10.51 -11.98 -10.33
C TYR A 136 11.03 -10.53 -10.35
N PRO A 137 12.27 -10.22 -9.91
CA PRO A 137 12.76 -8.85 -9.93
C PRO A 137 12.80 -8.22 -11.33
N PRO A 138 13.42 -8.82 -12.37
CA PRO A 138 13.42 -8.22 -13.71
C PRO A 138 12.00 -8.13 -14.29
N VAL A 139 11.15 -9.14 -14.09
CA VAL A 139 9.75 -9.07 -14.53
C VAL A 139 8.99 -7.96 -13.81
N LYS A 140 9.25 -7.73 -12.51
CA LYS A 140 8.64 -6.64 -11.73
C LYS A 140 9.01 -5.27 -12.31
N PHE A 141 10.29 -5.08 -12.65
CA PHE A 141 10.74 -3.86 -13.33
C PHE A 141 10.03 -3.68 -14.67
N MET A 142 10.07 -4.70 -15.54
CA MET A 142 9.47 -4.63 -16.87
C MET A 142 7.98 -4.32 -16.80
N LYS A 143 7.28 -4.99 -15.88
CA LYS A 143 5.85 -4.78 -15.64
C LYS A 143 5.55 -3.35 -15.19
N ASN A 144 6.28 -2.83 -14.20
CA ASN A 144 6.04 -1.49 -13.66
C ASN A 144 6.43 -0.40 -14.64
N TYR A 145 7.56 -0.55 -15.32
CA TYR A 145 8.11 0.50 -16.18
C TYR A 145 7.47 0.51 -17.56
N PHE A 146 7.40 -0.64 -18.24
CA PHE A 146 6.89 -0.70 -19.62
C PHE A 146 5.40 -1.02 -19.69
N TRP A 147 4.92 -2.08 -19.04
CA TRP A 147 3.49 -2.46 -19.13
C TRP A 147 2.57 -1.45 -18.45
N HIS A 148 2.93 -1.01 -17.25
CA HIS A 148 2.18 0.01 -16.53
C HIS A 148 2.58 1.43 -16.92
N LEU A 149 3.37 1.59 -17.99
CA LEU A 149 3.79 2.87 -18.56
C LEU A 149 4.48 3.80 -17.54
N GLY A 150 5.16 3.25 -16.53
CA GLY A 150 5.87 4.02 -15.50
C GLY A 150 6.89 5.01 -16.07
N PHE A 151 7.41 4.78 -17.29
CA PHE A 151 8.27 5.74 -17.98
C PHE A 151 7.59 7.09 -18.26
N LEU A 152 6.26 7.15 -18.37
CA LEU A 152 5.50 8.40 -18.54
C LEU A 152 5.54 9.29 -17.29
N ASP A 153 5.91 8.75 -16.13
CA ASP A 153 6.18 9.52 -14.92
C ASP A 153 7.62 10.05 -14.87
N GLY A 154 8.39 9.92 -15.95
CA GLY A 154 9.75 10.45 -16.07
C GLY A 154 10.73 9.79 -15.09
N LEU A 155 11.68 10.59 -14.58
CA LEU A 155 12.71 10.09 -13.67
C LEU A 155 12.15 9.48 -12.36
N PRO A 156 11.15 10.10 -11.68
CA PRO A 156 10.52 9.48 -10.52
C PRO A 156 9.89 8.10 -10.82
N GLY A 157 9.29 7.94 -12.00
CA GLY A 157 8.73 6.65 -12.44
C GLY A 157 9.80 5.58 -12.65
N LEU A 158 10.94 5.94 -13.27
CA LEU A 158 12.09 5.05 -13.44
C LEU A 158 12.66 4.61 -12.08
N ILE A 159 12.91 5.58 -11.18
CA ILE A 159 13.44 5.30 -9.84
C ILE A 159 12.48 4.38 -9.08
N MET A 160 11.18 4.67 -9.10
CA MET A 160 10.18 3.83 -8.42
C MET A 160 10.16 2.40 -8.98
N ALA A 161 10.23 2.23 -10.31
CA ALA A 161 10.28 0.90 -10.93
C ALA A 161 11.51 0.09 -10.49
N PHE A 162 12.69 0.73 -10.41
CA PHE A 162 13.90 0.09 -9.89
C PHE A 162 13.79 -0.25 -8.41
N MET A 163 13.31 0.69 -7.59
CA MET A 163 13.15 0.47 -6.14
C MET A 163 12.23 -0.70 -5.84
N MET A 164 11.15 -0.85 -6.60
CA MET A 164 10.21 -1.97 -6.43
C MET A 164 10.76 -3.30 -6.97
N SER A 165 11.62 -3.27 -7.99
CA SER A 165 12.39 -4.43 -8.44
C SER A 165 13.40 -4.88 -7.38
N LEU A 166 14.17 -3.94 -6.82
CA LEU A 166 15.12 -4.21 -5.74
C LEU A 166 14.43 -4.72 -4.48
N HIS A 167 13.29 -4.13 -4.11
CA HIS A 167 12.47 -4.64 -3.03
C HIS A 167 12.06 -6.10 -3.28
N SER A 168 11.60 -6.43 -4.50
CA SER A 168 11.29 -7.81 -4.88
C SER A 168 12.52 -8.71 -4.72
N PHE A 169 13.70 -8.28 -5.17
CA PHE A 169 14.94 -9.03 -5.00
C PHE A 169 15.29 -9.27 -3.53
N TRP A 170 15.31 -8.22 -2.70
CA TRP A 170 15.60 -8.32 -1.26
C TRP A 170 14.66 -9.26 -0.52
N VAL A 171 13.37 -9.28 -0.87
CA VAL A 171 12.42 -10.26 -0.31
C VAL A 171 12.95 -11.68 -0.53
N ARG A 172 13.35 -12.06 -1.75
CA ARG A 172 13.82 -13.44 -2.02
C ARG A 172 15.16 -13.74 -1.36
N VAL A 173 16.08 -12.77 -1.34
CA VAL A 173 17.37 -12.91 -0.65
C VAL A 173 17.15 -13.18 0.83
N LYS A 174 16.22 -12.46 1.47
CA LYS A 174 15.90 -12.66 2.89
C LYS A 174 15.16 -13.96 3.16
N VAL A 175 14.32 -14.42 2.22
CA VAL A 175 13.76 -15.78 2.31
C VAL A 175 14.89 -16.80 2.31
N TYR A 176 15.86 -16.66 1.40
CA TYR A 176 17.02 -17.56 1.33
C TYR A 176 17.86 -17.54 2.62
N GLU A 177 18.16 -16.35 3.14
CA GLU A 177 18.88 -16.13 4.39
C GLU A 177 18.23 -16.87 5.57
N LYS A 178 16.89 -16.86 5.65
CA LYS A 178 16.13 -17.52 6.73
C LYS A 178 15.98 -19.03 6.56
N THR A 179 16.22 -19.57 5.36
CA THR A 179 16.15 -21.01 5.07
C THR A 179 17.49 -21.72 5.23
N ARG A 180 18.55 -20.99 5.57
CA ARG A 180 19.86 -21.52 5.94
C ARG A 180 19.92 -21.76 7.44
#